data_AF-A0A3D5M691-F1
#
_entry.id   AF-A0A3D5M691-F1
#
_cell.length_a   1.000
_cell.length_b   1.000
_cell.length_c   1.000
_cell.angle_alpha   90.00
_cell.angle_beta   90.00
_cell.angle_gamma   90.00
#
_symmetry.space_group_name_H-M   'P 1'
#
loop_
_entity.id
_entity.type
_entity.pdbx_description
1 polymer ?
#
loop_
_entity_poly.entity_id
_entity_poly.type
_entity_poly.pdbx_seq_one_letter_code
_entity_poly.pdbx_strand_id
1 'polypeptide(L)'
;MSSKKIGRAFISGFPYISAIKISPFHGCLLICLIGLILSPMNLSSQTPLPPASSGSSSEDSVRKALSEIYEKYWEFKLETSPSLSAEYGNKDAEFHLAESGVATIDRDLKIYFELQTGIYALGLNVLPASEQQQAKMLLMILEAKLDGIRVGTHLTPINQRRGPQMWLPRLSSQMKFLKKRDFEAYLSRLRQVPRYISGIKEILEKAVAEGFLPPAVTLQGVLDQFSACTQPEVKDSLFYNPFRMMPPGMTSDEWQLLCQRAQTVISDEVVPALSSLSQYLEESYIPLCRDSFGAYMFPTGSDYYGHCIRQHTTTGKSATQIHQLGLREVARIRSQMQEIIKEVEFDGDFGAFVAHLRNSPEFYHPSSEELLKGYRDICKRADARLPDLFGKLPRAPYGVREIPAHEAP
;
A
#
# COMPACT_ATOMS: atom_id res chain seq x y z
N MET A 1 -8.31 31.09 -33.35
CA MET A 1 -6.87 31.42 -33.53
C MET A 1 -6.33 31.66 -32.12
N SER A 2 -5.50 30.84 -31.49
CA SER A 2 -4.26 30.23 -31.94
C SER A 2 -4.07 28.87 -31.25
N SER A 3 -3.61 27.89 -32.03
CA SER A 3 -3.29 26.53 -31.62
C SER A 3 -1.83 26.47 -31.16
N LYS A 4 -1.55 25.82 -30.02
CA LYS A 4 -0.21 25.32 -29.71
C LYS A 4 -0.26 23.81 -29.46
N LYS A 5 0.01 23.08 -30.54
CA LYS A 5 0.50 21.69 -30.55
C LYS A 5 1.98 21.69 -30.17
N ILE A 6 2.35 20.89 -29.17
CA ILE A 6 3.68 20.29 -28.99
C ILE A 6 3.41 19.00 -28.19
N GLY A 7 3.82 17.78 -28.52
CA GLY A 7 4.65 17.22 -29.58
C GLY A 7 5.01 15.81 -29.08
N ARG A 8 4.43 14.77 -29.68
CA ARG A 8 4.73 13.35 -29.38
C ARG A 8 6.15 13.04 -29.87
N ALA A 9 7.03 12.56 -28.98
CA ALA A 9 8.30 11.97 -29.37
C ALA A 9 8.20 10.44 -29.43
N PHE A 10 8.67 9.92 -30.55
CA PHE A 10 8.63 8.54 -31.01
C PHE A 10 9.65 7.64 -30.29
N ILE A 11 9.31 6.35 -30.28
CA ILE A 11 10.14 5.22 -29.89
C ILE A 11 11.08 4.84 -31.06
N SER A 12 12.39 4.80 -30.80
CA SER A 12 13.40 4.08 -31.59
C SER A 12 14.45 3.60 -30.56
N GLY A 13 14.67 2.32 -30.31
CA GLY A 13 15.10 1.31 -31.27
C GLY A 13 16.63 1.28 -31.29
N PHE A 14 17.27 0.56 -30.35
CA PHE A 14 18.68 0.14 -30.47
C PHE A 14 18.91 -1.24 -29.83
N PRO A 15 19.60 -2.16 -30.53
CA PRO A 15 20.01 -3.47 -30.01
C PRO A 15 21.40 -3.37 -29.37
N TYR A 16 21.71 -4.21 -28.37
CA TYR A 16 23.04 -4.83 -28.25
C TYR A 16 23.01 -6.01 -27.26
N ILE A 17 23.48 -7.15 -27.77
CA ILE A 17 23.79 -8.39 -27.06
C ILE A 17 25.31 -8.40 -26.81
N SER A 18 25.73 -8.72 -25.59
CA SER A 18 26.95 -9.49 -25.27
C SER A 18 27.00 -9.68 -23.75
N ALA A 19 26.62 -10.84 -23.22
CA ALA A 19 27.52 -11.97 -22.96
C ALA A 19 28.61 -11.63 -21.92
N ILE A 20 28.33 -11.89 -20.64
CA ILE A 20 29.37 -12.11 -19.63
C ILE A 20 29.11 -13.46 -18.96
N LYS A 21 30.18 -14.25 -18.92
CA LYS A 21 30.26 -15.67 -18.61
C LYS A 21 30.07 -15.95 -17.12
N ILE A 22 29.45 -17.10 -16.88
CA ILE A 22 29.36 -17.85 -15.63
C ILE A 22 30.75 -18.40 -15.27
N SER A 23 31.09 -18.41 -13.97
CA SER A 23 31.95 -19.45 -13.39
C SER A 23 31.49 -19.81 -11.97
N PRO A 24 31.38 -21.11 -11.62
CA PRO A 24 30.77 -21.58 -10.38
C PRO A 24 31.81 -21.80 -9.27
N PHE A 25 31.43 -21.54 -8.02
CA PHE A 25 32.13 -22.08 -6.85
C PHE A 25 31.50 -23.41 -6.47
N HIS A 26 32.29 -24.49 -6.56
CA HIS A 26 32.01 -25.84 -6.07
C HIS A 26 32.80 -26.11 -4.78
N GLY A 27 32.21 -26.94 -3.91
CA GLY A 27 32.91 -27.75 -2.89
C GLY A 27 33.04 -27.08 -1.51
N CYS A 28 32.83 -27.74 -0.37
CA CYS A 28 32.84 -29.17 -0.09
C CYS A 28 31.90 -29.52 1.07
N LEU A 29 31.14 -30.59 0.88
CA LEU A 29 30.51 -31.45 1.88
C LEU A 29 31.63 -32.25 2.58
N LEU A 30 31.64 -32.33 3.92
CA LEU A 30 32.37 -33.38 4.63
C LEU A 30 31.43 -34.04 5.63
N ILE A 31 30.98 -35.25 5.26
CA ILE A 31 30.29 -36.21 6.10
C ILE A 31 31.38 -37.11 6.69
N CYS A 32 31.50 -37.17 8.01
CA CYS A 32 32.26 -38.22 8.69
C CYS A 32 31.30 -39.07 9.52
N LEU A 33 31.22 -40.34 9.14
CA LEU A 33 30.30 -41.37 9.61
C LEU A 33 31.18 -42.52 10.12
N ILE A 34 31.38 -42.64 11.43
CA ILE A 34 32.04 -43.76 12.13
C ILE A 34 31.47 -43.73 13.56
N GLY A 35 31.01 -44.78 14.22
CA GLY A 35 30.90 -46.20 13.93
C GLY A 35 30.25 -46.84 15.16
N LEU A 36 29.38 -47.83 14.94
CA LEU A 36 28.70 -48.61 15.98
C LEU A 36 29.69 -49.39 16.84
N ILE A 37 29.47 -49.41 18.16
CA ILE A 37 29.89 -50.52 19.03
C ILE A 37 28.65 -51.02 19.78
N LEU A 38 28.26 -52.26 19.48
CA LEU A 38 27.25 -53.05 20.17
C LEU A 38 27.87 -53.72 21.39
N SER A 39 27.18 -53.68 22.53
CA SER A 39 27.33 -54.69 23.58
C SER A 39 26.01 -54.83 24.36
N PRO A 40 25.54 -56.06 24.61
CA PRO A 40 24.22 -56.31 25.18
C PRO A 40 24.30 -56.35 26.71
N MET A 41 23.36 -55.70 27.38
CA MET A 41 23.04 -56.01 28.78
C MET A 41 21.55 -56.27 28.91
N ASN A 42 21.25 -57.51 29.26
CA ASN A 42 19.96 -57.92 29.82
C ASN A 42 19.76 -57.22 31.17
N LEU A 43 18.58 -56.63 31.38
CA LEU A 43 17.96 -56.60 32.70
C LEU A 43 16.43 -56.66 32.56
N SER A 44 15.84 -57.54 33.34
CA SER A 44 14.43 -57.92 33.30
C SER A 44 13.55 -56.97 34.12
N SER A 45 12.29 -56.88 33.69
CA SER A 45 11.07 -56.51 34.41
C SER A 45 10.85 -55.07 34.91
N GLN A 46 9.81 -54.40 34.37
CA GLN A 46 8.86 -53.57 35.15
C GLN A 46 7.61 -53.18 34.33
N THR A 47 6.44 -53.57 34.88
CA THR A 47 5.09 -52.93 34.88
C THR A 47 4.40 -52.42 33.59
N PRO A 48 3.07 -52.60 33.46
CA PRO A 48 2.30 -52.07 32.33
C PRO A 48 2.22 -50.54 32.38
N LEU A 49 2.51 -49.90 31.25
CA LEU A 49 2.40 -48.46 31.04
C LEU A 49 0.96 -47.97 31.26
N PRO A 50 0.74 -46.84 31.97
CA PRO A 50 -0.53 -46.13 31.95
C PRO A 50 -0.80 -45.58 30.53
N PRO A 51 -2.06 -45.30 30.16
CA PRO A 51 -2.39 -44.78 28.84
C PRO A 51 -1.68 -43.45 28.59
N ALA A 52 -1.13 -43.29 27.39
CA ALA A 52 -0.41 -42.09 26.97
C ALA A 52 -1.30 -40.83 27.09
N SER A 53 -0.98 -39.96 28.05
CA SER A 53 -1.48 -38.59 28.13
C SER A 53 -0.33 -37.60 27.87
N SER A 54 0.38 -37.75 26.76
CA SER A 54 1.60 -36.97 26.46
C SER A 54 1.54 -36.13 25.19
N GLY A 55 0.33 -35.79 24.70
CA GLY A 55 0.14 -34.86 23.57
C GLY A 55 -0.26 -33.43 23.97
N SER A 56 -1.02 -33.25 25.06
CA SER A 56 -1.66 -31.95 25.33
C SER A 56 -0.72 -30.88 25.89
N SER A 57 0.28 -31.26 26.69
CA SER A 57 1.19 -30.27 27.33
C SER A 57 2.08 -29.53 26.33
N SER A 58 2.48 -30.19 25.24
CA SER A 58 3.26 -29.55 24.16
C SER A 58 2.37 -28.70 23.24
N GLU A 59 1.14 -29.15 22.95
CA GLU A 59 0.21 -28.40 22.11
C GLU A 59 -0.25 -27.11 22.79
N ASP A 60 -0.68 -27.21 24.06
CA ASP A 60 -1.16 -26.05 24.83
C ASP A 60 -0.06 -25.01 25.04
N SER A 61 1.18 -25.43 25.25
CA SER A 61 2.33 -24.51 25.37
C SER A 61 2.60 -23.78 24.05
N VAL A 62 2.56 -24.48 22.92
CA VAL A 62 2.77 -23.86 21.59
C VAL A 62 1.63 -22.91 21.26
N ARG A 63 0.38 -23.30 21.54
CA ARG A 63 -0.80 -22.46 21.34
C ARG A 63 -0.72 -21.19 22.18
N LYS A 64 -0.34 -21.30 23.46
CA LYS A 64 -0.17 -20.14 24.34
C LYS A 64 0.89 -19.18 23.82
N ALA A 65 2.06 -19.67 23.45
CA ALA A 65 3.14 -18.84 22.90
C ALA A 65 2.73 -18.15 21.59
N LEU A 66 1.99 -18.86 20.72
CA LEU A 66 1.47 -18.29 19.49
C LEU A 66 0.42 -17.19 19.75
N SER A 67 -0.46 -17.37 20.74
CA SER A 67 -1.41 -16.34 21.17
C SER A 67 -0.72 -15.09 21.70
N GLU A 68 0.34 -15.23 22.51
CA GLU A 68 1.14 -14.10 23.00
C GLU A 68 1.79 -13.31 21.85
N ILE A 69 2.25 -14.00 20.79
CA ILE A 69 2.76 -13.35 19.58
C ILE A 69 1.65 -12.58 18.85
N TYR A 70 0.45 -13.15 18.74
CA TYR A 70 -0.70 -12.49 18.11
C TYR A 70 -1.13 -11.24 18.88
N GLU A 71 -1.20 -11.33 20.20
CA GLU A 71 -1.51 -10.20 21.08
C GLU A 71 -0.46 -9.10 20.93
N LYS A 72 0.83 -9.45 21.01
CA LYS A 72 1.92 -8.49 20.84
C LYS A 72 1.90 -7.81 19.47
N TYR A 73 1.65 -8.56 18.39
CA TYR A 73 1.50 -7.99 17.06
C TYR A 73 0.31 -7.03 17.00
N TRP A 74 -0.82 -7.42 17.59
CA TRP A 74 -2.04 -6.62 17.60
C TRP A 74 -1.88 -5.31 18.40
N GLU A 75 -1.33 -5.39 19.61
CA GLU A 75 -0.99 -4.22 20.44
C GLU A 75 -0.07 -3.27 19.69
N PHE A 76 0.99 -3.80 19.08
CA PHE A 76 1.89 -3.01 18.26
C PHE A 76 1.18 -2.34 17.06
N LYS A 77 0.21 -3.02 16.43
CA LYS A 77 -0.60 -2.42 15.36
C LYS A 77 -1.48 -1.28 15.85
N LEU A 78 -2.05 -1.38 17.05
CA LEU A 78 -2.86 -0.32 17.66
C LEU A 78 -1.98 0.85 18.12
N GLU A 79 -0.81 0.59 18.70
CA GLU A 79 0.13 1.63 19.13
C GLU A 79 0.63 2.46 17.93
N THR A 80 1.02 1.79 16.85
CA THR A 80 1.61 2.45 15.66
C THR A 80 0.60 3.05 14.69
N SER A 81 -0.70 2.79 14.87
CA SER A 81 -1.77 3.28 14.01
C SER A 81 -2.87 3.94 14.85
N PRO A 82 -2.73 5.23 15.19
CA PRO A 82 -3.72 5.95 15.99
C PRO A 82 -5.14 5.87 15.42
N SER A 83 -5.30 5.90 14.10
CA SER A 83 -6.59 5.78 13.43
C SER A 83 -7.23 4.41 13.62
N LEU A 84 -6.43 3.32 13.54
CA LEU A 84 -6.92 1.97 13.83
C LEU A 84 -7.25 1.82 15.32
N SER A 85 -6.41 2.36 16.20
CA SER A 85 -6.63 2.36 17.64
C SER A 85 -7.94 3.04 18.04
N ALA A 86 -8.24 4.19 17.41
CA ALA A 86 -9.50 4.90 17.58
C ALA A 86 -10.70 4.08 17.09
N GLU A 87 -10.58 3.42 15.93
CA GLU A 87 -11.63 2.52 15.39
C GLU A 87 -11.96 1.38 16.35
N TYR A 88 -10.96 0.87 17.07
CA TYR A 88 -11.10 -0.18 18.09
C TYR A 88 -11.39 0.36 19.50
N GLY A 89 -11.79 1.62 19.63
CA GLY A 89 -12.36 2.18 20.86
C GLY A 89 -11.41 2.99 21.74
N ASN A 90 -10.13 3.12 21.40
CA ASN A 90 -9.21 4.00 22.11
C ASN A 90 -9.46 5.47 21.71
N LYS A 91 -10.31 6.15 22.48
CA LYS A 91 -10.68 7.56 22.21
C LYS A 91 -9.52 8.53 22.30
N ASP A 92 -8.45 8.21 23.02
CA ASP A 92 -7.30 9.12 23.13
C ASP A 92 -6.43 9.06 21.87
N ALA A 93 -6.41 7.92 21.18
CA ALA A 93 -5.77 7.80 19.87
C ALA A 93 -6.40 8.69 18.77
N GLU A 94 -7.62 9.20 18.99
CA GLU A 94 -8.22 10.22 18.12
C GLU A 94 -7.37 11.50 18.05
N PHE A 95 -6.56 11.79 19.07
CA PHE A 95 -5.76 13.02 19.18
C PHE A 95 -4.36 12.90 18.57
N HIS A 96 -3.96 11.70 18.13
CA HIS A 96 -2.58 11.42 17.72
C HIS A 96 -2.44 11.21 16.22
N LEU A 97 -1.38 11.77 15.66
CA LEU A 97 -0.94 11.49 14.30
C LEU A 97 0.10 10.37 14.35
N ALA A 98 0.10 9.47 13.36
CA ALA A 98 1.11 8.42 13.25
C ALA A 98 2.53 9.01 13.25
N GLU A 99 3.51 8.22 13.68
CA GLU A 99 4.91 8.63 13.69
C GLU A 99 5.58 8.40 12.32
N SER A 100 6.63 9.16 12.03
CA SER A 100 7.49 9.02 10.86
C SER A 100 8.96 9.22 11.27
N GLY A 101 9.89 8.96 10.37
CA GLY A 101 11.33 9.09 10.61
C GLY A 101 12.07 7.76 10.60
N VAL A 102 13.39 7.82 10.71
CA VAL A 102 14.24 6.62 10.66
C VAL A 102 14.05 5.78 11.93
N ALA A 103 13.90 6.43 13.09
CA ALA A 103 13.65 5.75 14.36
C ALA A 103 12.38 4.87 14.35
N THR A 104 11.34 5.25 13.60
CA THR A 104 10.12 4.45 13.51
C THR A 104 10.35 3.20 12.67
N ILE A 105 11.14 3.30 11.59
CA ILE A 105 11.55 2.15 10.76
C ILE A 105 12.38 1.17 11.59
N ASP A 106 13.33 1.65 12.39
CA ASP A 106 14.19 0.81 13.22
C ASP A 106 13.41 0.07 14.31
N ARG A 107 12.48 0.78 14.97
CA ARG A 107 11.54 0.15 15.93
C ARG A 107 10.73 -0.94 15.25
N ASP A 108 10.10 -0.63 14.12
CA ASP A 108 9.25 -1.54 13.37
C ASP A 108 10.03 -2.80 12.94
N LEU A 109 11.24 -2.63 12.41
CA LEU A 109 12.13 -3.73 12.02
C LEU A 109 12.40 -4.67 13.19
N LYS A 110 12.75 -4.13 14.36
CA LYS A 110 13.04 -4.92 15.56
C LYS A 110 11.83 -5.76 15.99
N ILE A 111 10.65 -5.15 16.04
CA ILE A 111 9.42 -5.85 16.44
C ILE A 111 9.03 -6.92 15.42
N TYR A 112 9.09 -6.62 14.12
CA TYR A 112 8.75 -7.61 13.09
C TYR A 112 9.71 -8.81 13.12
N PHE A 113 11.00 -8.57 13.33
CA PHE A 113 12.01 -9.63 13.44
C PHE A 113 11.79 -10.49 14.68
N GLU A 114 11.51 -9.87 15.83
CA GLU A 114 11.21 -10.58 17.08
C GLU A 114 9.99 -11.50 16.91
N LEU A 115 8.90 -10.99 16.35
CA LEU A 115 7.68 -11.78 16.14
C LEU A 115 7.91 -12.93 15.15
N GLN A 116 8.62 -12.69 14.05
CA GLN A 116 8.91 -13.71 13.04
C GLN A 116 9.75 -14.85 13.63
N THR A 117 10.85 -14.50 14.32
CA THR A 117 11.73 -15.48 14.95
C THR A 117 11.02 -16.24 16.06
N GLY A 118 10.14 -15.58 16.82
CA GLY A 118 9.24 -16.23 17.78
C GLY A 118 8.39 -17.31 17.14
N ILE A 119 7.75 -17.04 15.99
CA ILE A 119 6.92 -18.05 15.31
C ILE A 119 7.78 -19.20 14.75
N TYR A 120 8.96 -18.92 14.17
CA TYR A 120 9.84 -19.98 13.66
C TYR A 120 10.38 -20.91 14.74
N ALA A 121 10.51 -20.43 15.98
CA ALA A 121 10.92 -21.25 17.12
C ALA A 121 9.83 -22.23 17.59
N LEU A 122 8.58 -22.07 17.14
CA LEU A 122 7.46 -22.92 17.53
C LEU A 122 7.37 -24.18 16.66
N GLY A 123 7.16 -25.33 17.30
CA GLY A 123 6.80 -26.59 16.64
C GLY A 123 5.35 -26.60 16.15
N LEU A 124 5.01 -25.77 15.16
CA LEU A 124 3.62 -25.58 14.69
C LEU A 124 2.94 -26.88 14.20
N ASN A 125 3.70 -27.91 13.86
CA ASN A 125 3.19 -29.21 13.42
C ASN A 125 2.36 -29.93 14.48
N VAL A 126 2.45 -29.55 15.76
CA VAL A 126 1.60 -30.09 16.83
C VAL A 126 0.21 -29.48 16.84
N LEU A 127 0.01 -28.32 16.19
CA LEU A 127 -1.28 -27.62 16.17
C LEU A 127 -2.20 -28.13 15.05
N PRO A 128 -3.53 -27.93 15.16
CA PRO A 128 -4.47 -28.16 14.07
C PRO A 128 -4.13 -27.35 12.80
N ALA A 129 -4.52 -27.86 11.63
CA ALA A 129 -4.22 -27.24 10.34
C ALA A 129 -4.72 -25.78 10.22
N SER A 130 -5.84 -25.44 10.85
CA SER A 130 -6.37 -24.08 10.88
C SER A 130 -5.46 -23.10 11.64
N GLU A 131 -4.90 -23.52 12.78
CA GLU A 131 -3.98 -22.71 13.59
C GLU A 131 -2.62 -22.58 12.89
N GLN A 132 -2.13 -23.66 12.28
CA GLN A 132 -0.95 -23.61 11.41
C GLN A 132 -1.13 -22.61 10.26
N GLN A 133 -2.33 -22.57 9.66
CA GLN A 133 -2.62 -21.64 8.58
C GLN A 133 -2.67 -20.19 9.08
N GLN A 134 -3.21 -19.93 10.27
CA GLN A 134 -3.20 -18.59 10.88
C GLN A 134 -1.76 -18.11 11.14
N ALA A 135 -0.90 -18.99 11.68
CA ALA A 135 0.50 -18.66 11.91
C ALA A 135 1.23 -18.33 10.60
N LYS A 136 0.99 -19.12 9.54
CA LYS A 136 1.51 -18.86 8.19
C LYS A 136 1.05 -17.53 7.62
N MET A 137 -0.19 -17.12 7.88
CA MET A 137 -0.70 -15.81 7.43
C MET A 137 0.06 -14.66 8.10
N LEU A 138 0.28 -14.74 9.42
CA LEU A 138 1.07 -13.72 10.12
C LEU A 138 2.53 -13.72 9.65
N LEU A 139 3.15 -14.90 9.48
CA LEU A 139 4.49 -15.01 8.91
C LEU A 139 4.59 -14.34 7.54
N MET A 140 3.62 -14.57 6.65
CA MET A 140 3.60 -13.94 5.33
C MET A 140 3.56 -12.40 5.42
N ILE A 141 2.83 -11.85 6.40
CA ILE A 141 2.77 -10.40 6.64
C ILE A 141 4.11 -9.88 7.18
N LEU A 142 4.72 -10.58 8.14
CA LEU A 142 5.99 -10.19 8.75
C LEU A 142 7.14 -10.28 7.75
N GLU A 143 7.23 -11.38 6.99
CA GLU A 143 8.20 -11.59 5.92
C GLU A 143 8.09 -10.50 4.85
N ALA A 144 6.87 -10.15 4.43
CA ALA A 144 6.64 -9.05 3.51
C ALA A 144 7.17 -7.72 4.05
N LYS A 145 6.93 -7.41 5.33
CA LYS A 145 7.41 -6.16 5.96
C LYS A 145 8.94 -6.13 6.06
N LEU A 146 9.55 -7.22 6.53
CA LEU A 146 11.00 -7.35 6.68
C LEU A 146 11.70 -7.29 5.32
N ASP A 147 11.19 -8.01 4.32
CA ASP A 147 11.73 -7.96 2.96
C ASP A 147 11.57 -6.58 2.33
N GLY A 148 10.44 -5.89 2.57
CA GLY A 148 10.23 -4.51 2.14
C GLY A 148 11.26 -3.53 2.71
N ILE A 149 11.55 -3.66 4.01
CA ILE A 149 12.62 -2.87 4.66
C ILE A 149 13.98 -3.24 4.05
N ARG A 150 14.31 -4.53 3.92
CA ARG A 150 15.56 -5.02 3.33
C ARG A 150 15.80 -4.49 1.92
N VAL A 151 14.77 -4.44 1.08
CA VAL A 151 14.91 -3.94 -0.29
C VAL A 151 14.77 -2.41 -0.39
N GLY A 152 14.48 -1.70 0.69
CA GLY A 152 14.45 -0.23 0.71
C GLY A 152 13.12 0.40 0.27
N THR A 153 11.98 -0.29 0.38
CA THR A 153 10.67 0.31 0.02
C THR A 153 10.32 1.54 0.85
N HIS A 154 10.87 1.63 2.06
CA HIS A 154 10.67 2.76 2.98
C HIS A 154 11.44 4.03 2.54
N LEU A 155 12.45 3.90 1.68
CA LEU A 155 13.29 5.01 1.20
C LEU A 155 12.66 5.79 0.03
N THR A 156 11.45 5.42 -0.38
CA THR A 156 10.65 6.18 -1.36
C THR A 156 9.32 6.62 -0.75
N PRO A 157 9.33 7.49 0.28
CA PRO A 157 8.12 7.85 1.03
C PRO A 157 7.16 8.76 0.26
N ILE A 158 7.60 9.32 -0.87
CA ILE A 158 6.83 10.27 -1.69
C ILE A 158 6.85 9.84 -3.16
N ASN A 159 5.68 9.90 -3.81
CA ASN A 159 5.51 9.87 -5.27
C ASN A 159 4.17 10.53 -5.65
N GLN A 160 3.84 10.58 -6.93
CA GLN A 160 2.62 11.22 -7.43
C GLN A 160 1.30 10.60 -6.94
N ARG A 161 1.33 9.44 -6.26
CA ARG A 161 0.16 8.75 -5.69
C ARG A 161 0.23 8.56 -4.18
N ARG A 162 1.36 8.80 -3.53
CA ARG A 162 1.61 8.50 -2.11
C ARG A 162 2.48 9.58 -1.46
N GLY A 163 2.30 9.77 -0.17
CA GLY A 163 3.06 10.75 0.62
C GLY A 163 2.17 11.75 1.34
N PRO A 164 2.75 12.58 2.23
CA PRO A 164 2.02 13.53 3.06
C PRO A 164 1.10 14.45 2.26
N GLN A 165 1.53 14.90 1.08
CA GLN A 165 0.77 15.78 0.19
C GLN A 165 -0.55 15.15 -0.32
N MET A 166 -0.66 13.82 -0.32
CA MET A 166 -1.87 13.13 -0.78
C MET A 166 -2.81 12.76 0.37
N TRP A 167 -2.27 12.26 1.48
CA TRP A 167 -3.10 11.69 2.54
C TRP A 167 -3.43 12.69 3.66
N LEU A 168 -2.55 13.65 3.98
CA LEU A 168 -2.82 14.64 5.04
C LEU A 168 -4.07 15.49 4.74
N PRO A 169 -4.28 16.02 3.52
CA PRO A 169 -5.49 16.78 3.20
C PRO A 169 -6.78 15.95 3.27
N ARG A 170 -6.66 14.61 3.23
CA ARG A 170 -7.78 13.67 3.35
C ARG A 170 -8.02 13.20 4.78
N LEU A 171 -7.21 13.64 5.75
CA LEU A 171 -7.33 13.21 7.15
C LEU A 171 -8.73 13.47 7.70
N SER A 172 -9.33 14.61 7.36
CA SER A 172 -10.70 14.96 7.79
C SER A 172 -11.76 14.00 7.24
N SER A 173 -11.58 13.43 6.05
CA SER A 173 -12.57 12.54 5.45
C SER A 173 -12.69 11.20 6.18
N GLN A 174 -11.74 10.89 7.06
CA GLN A 174 -11.72 9.70 7.91
C GLN A 174 -12.22 9.99 9.34
N MET A 175 -12.65 11.22 9.62
CA MET A 175 -13.10 11.66 10.94
C MET A 175 -14.57 12.10 10.88
N LYS A 176 -15.22 12.07 12.04
CA LYS A 176 -16.55 12.68 12.24
C LYS A 176 -16.35 14.09 12.81
N PHE A 177 -17.29 14.99 12.56
CA PHE A 177 -17.25 16.37 13.06
C PHE A 177 -18.62 16.76 13.62
N LEU A 178 -19.01 16.12 14.72
CA LEU A 178 -20.35 16.27 15.31
C LEU A 178 -20.33 17.08 16.60
N LYS A 179 -19.22 17.03 17.34
CA LYS A 179 -19.06 17.68 18.65
C LYS A 179 -17.68 18.30 18.78
N LYS A 180 -17.53 19.24 19.72
CA LYS A 180 -16.29 19.97 20.00
C LYS A 180 -15.03 19.09 20.08
N ARG A 181 -15.11 17.95 20.79
CA ARG A 181 -13.99 17.00 20.92
C ARG A 181 -13.43 16.57 19.57
N ASP A 182 -14.28 16.37 18.57
CA ASP A 182 -13.87 15.86 17.27
C ASP A 182 -12.98 16.90 16.53
N PHE A 183 -13.35 18.18 16.63
CA PHE A 183 -12.54 19.28 16.11
C PHE A 183 -11.23 19.44 16.88
N GLU A 184 -11.26 19.29 18.20
CA GLU A 184 -10.05 19.34 19.03
C GLU A 184 -9.08 18.20 18.72
N ALA A 185 -9.60 16.98 18.48
CA ALA A 185 -8.82 15.84 18.05
C ALA A 185 -8.16 16.10 16.69
N TYR A 186 -8.90 16.65 15.74
CA TYR A 186 -8.37 17.01 14.43
C TYR A 186 -7.29 18.10 14.52
N LEU A 187 -7.53 19.17 15.28
CA LEU A 187 -6.53 20.21 15.53
C LEU A 187 -5.27 19.64 16.20
N SER A 188 -5.43 18.73 17.15
CA SER A 188 -4.29 18.04 17.79
C SER A 188 -3.44 17.28 16.77
N ARG A 189 -4.08 16.58 15.81
CA ARG A 189 -3.36 15.90 14.72
C ARG A 189 -2.66 16.88 13.80
N LEU A 190 -3.30 18.00 13.44
CA LEU A 190 -2.70 19.03 12.59
C LEU A 190 -1.45 19.65 13.25
N ARG A 191 -1.47 19.87 14.56
CA ARG A 191 -0.28 20.33 15.31
C ARG A 191 0.90 19.36 15.31
N GLN A 192 0.66 18.09 15.00
CA GLN A 192 1.71 17.08 14.90
C GLN A 192 2.28 16.96 13.47
N VAL A 193 1.72 17.69 12.49
CA VAL A 193 2.20 17.70 11.10
C VAL A 193 3.67 18.13 11.00
N PRO A 194 4.15 19.19 11.68
CA PRO A 194 5.57 19.56 11.61
C PRO A 194 6.53 18.40 11.96
N ARG A 195 6.25 17.68 13.06
CA ARG A 195 7.02 16.50 13.47
C ARG A 195 6.98 15.42 12.39
N TYR A 196 5.78 15.12 11.86
CA TYR A 196 5.62 14.10 10.83
C TYR A 196 6.41 14.44 9.56
N ILE A 197 6.32 15.69 9.11
CA ILE A 197 7.03 16.17 7.92
C ILE A 197 8.54 16.13 8.12
N SER A 198 9.03 16.49 9.31
CA SER A 198 10.45 16.36 9.65
C SER A 198 10.94 14.92 9.52
N GLY A 199 10.17 13.93 9.99
CA GLY A 199 10.53 12.51 9.84
C GLY A 199 10.50 12.04 8.38
N ILE A 200 9.61 12.58 7.54
CA ILE A 200 9.64 12.28 6.09
C ILE A 200 10.90 12.85 5.44
N LYS A 201 11.30 14.07 5.81
CA LYS A 201 12.55 14.68 5.33
C LYS A 201 13.77 13.83 5.71
N GLU A 202 13.84 13.36 6.97
CA GLU A 202 14.90 12.47 7.46
C GLU A 202 15.01 11.19 6.62
N ILE A 203 13.87 10.57 6.26
CA ILE A 203 13.83 9.39 5.40
C ILE A 203 14.34 9.71 3.98
N LEU A 204 13.99 10.87 3.42
CA LEU A 204 14.47 11.30 2.11
C LEU A 204 15.97 11.58 2.12
N GLU A 205 16.51 12.18 3.18
CA GLU A 205 17.95 12.40 3.37
C GLU A 205 18.70 11.06 3.46
N LYS A 206 18.15 10.09 4.21
CA LYS A 206 18.66 8.71 4.23
C LYS A 206 18.61 8.06 2.84
N ALA A 207 17.52 8.25 2.10
CA ALA A 207 17.38 7.73 0.75
C ALA A 207 18.44 8.30 -0.21
N VAL A 208 18.76 9.59 -0.10
CA VAL A 208 19.87 10.22 -0.84
C VAL A 208 21.20 9.54 -0.47
N ALA A 209 21.48 9.40 0.83
CA ALA A 209 22.73 8.80 1.31
C ALA A 209 22.90 7.34 0.84
N GLU A 210 21.81 6.60 0.68
CA GLU A 210 21.82 5.20 0.24
C GLU A 210 21.64 5.04 -1.28
N GLY A 211 21.48 6.12 -2.04
CA GLY A 211 21.31 6.08 -3.50
C GLY A 211 19.91 5.66 -3.97
N PHE A 212 18.89 5.72 -3.11
CA PHE A 212 17.49 5.48 -3.43
C PHE A 212 16.83 6.73 -4.02
N LEU A 213 17.15 7.02 -5.28
CA LEU A 213 16.66 8.19 -6.00
C LEU A 213 15.68 7.77 -7.13
N PRO A 214 14.40 8.17 -7.06
CA PRO A 214 13.42 7.84 -8.10
C PRO A 214 13.67 8.64 -9.38
N PRO A 215 13.00 8.30 -10.50
CA PRO A 215 13.08 9.13 -11.70
C PRO A 215 12.50 10.53 -11.44
N ALA A 216 13.23 11.59 -11.79
CA ALA A 216 12.82 12.98 -11.53
C ALA A 216 11.43 13.31 -12.09
N VAL A 217 11.08 12.76 -13.27
CA VAL A 217 9.76 12.92 -13.91
C VAL A 217 8.59 12.45 -13.02
N THR A 218 8.82 11.51 -12.10
CA THR A 218 7.76 11.01 -11.20
C THR A 218 7.43 11.98 -10.06
N LEU A 219 8.28 12.98 -9.84
CA LEU A 219 8.13 13.99 -8.78
C LEU A 219 7.66 15.34 -9.32
N GLN A 220 7.59 15.53 -10.65
CA GLN A 220 7.20 16.82 -11.22
C GLN A 220 5.80 17.27 -10.76
N GLY A 221 4.81 16.37 -10.81
CA GLY A 221 3.45 16.67 -10.30
C GLY A 221 3.32 16.65 -8.77
N VAL A 222 4.38 16.26 -8.03
CA VAL A 222 4.35 16.25 -6.57
C VAL A 222 4.45 17.68 -6.02
N LEU A 223 5.26 18.54 -6.64
CA LEU A 223 5.36 19.95 -6.22
C LEU A 223 4.01 20.67 -6.37
N ASP A 224 3.28 20.41 -7.47
CA ASP A 224 1.92 20.94 -7.67
C ASP A 224 0.95 20.44 -6.58
N GLN A 225 1.08 19.19 -6.14
CA GLN A 225 0.28 18.63 -5.04
C GLN A 225 0.58 19.33 -3.71
N PHE A 226 1.84 19.67 -3.43
CA PHE A 226 2.19 20.48 -2.25
C PHE A 226 1.62 21.90 -2.35
N SER A 227 1.72 22.54 -3.53
CA SER A 227 1.13 23.87 -3.76
C SER A 227 -0.40 23.89 -3.55
N ALA A 228 -1.09 22.83 -3.98
CA ALA A 228 -2.53 22.68 -3.70
C ALA A 228 -2.86 22.61 -2.20
N CYS A 229 -1.90 22.17 -1.36
CA CYS A 229 -2.07 22.09 0.10
C CYS A 229 -1.72 23.40 0.83
N THR A 230 -0.93 24.27 0.20
CA THR A 230 -0.36 25.49 0.81
C THR A 230 -0.97 26.77 0.22
N GLN A 231 -2.27 26.75 -0.05
CA GLN A 231 -3.01 27.91 -0.57
C GLN A 231 -2.82 29.15 0.32
N PRO A 232 -2.71 30.36 -0.25
CA PRO A 232 -2.47 31.58 0.54
C PRO A 232 -3.58 31.89 1.56
N GLU A 233 -4.83 31.66 1.18
CA GLU A 233 -5.98 31.82 2.08
C GLU A 233 -6.25 30.52 2.84
N VAL A 234 -6.22 30.57 4.16
CA VAL A 234 -6.41 29.39 5.01
C VAL A 234 -7.78 28.75 4.81
N LYS A 235 -8.83 29.54 4.58
CA LYS A 235 -10.18 29.01 4.37
C LYS A 235 -10.34 28.24 3.05
N ASP A 236 -9.48 28.53 2.07
CA ASP A 236 -9.43 27.81 0.79
C ASP A 236 -8.66 26.50 0.91
N SER A 237 -7.87 26.32 1.99
CA SER A 237 -7.15 25.08 2.26
C SER A 237 -8.09 23.90 2.50
N LEU A 238 -7.70 22.74 1.95
CA LEU A 238 -8.36 21.46 2.22
C LEU A 238 -8.35 21.10 3.72
N PHE A 239 -7.34 21.57 4.47
CA PHE A 239 -7.26 21.33 5.91
C PHE A 239 -8.34 22.06 6.70
N TYR A 240 -8.91 23.14 6.15
CA TYR A 240 -9.97 23.93 6.77
C TYR A 240 -11.37 23.37 6.48
N ASN A 241 -11.51 22.38 5.60
CA ASN A 241 -12.82 21.83 5.19
C ASN A 241 -13.79 21.53 6.36
N PRO A 242 -13.37 20.91 7.48
CA PRO A 242 -14.27 20.66 8.61
C PRO A 242 -14.86 21.93 9.25
N PHE A 243 -14.15 23.06 9.17
CA PHE A 243 -14.52 24.32 9.80
C PHE A 243 -15.39 25.21 8.89
N ARG A 244 -15.85 24.70 7.74
CA ARG A 244 -16.74 25.44 6.82
C ARG A 244 -18.19 25.46 7.26
N MET A 245 -18.63 24.50 8.07
CA MET A 245 -20.02 24.39 8.52
C MET A 245 -20.07 24.01 10.00
N MET A 246 -20.74 24.85 10.79
CA MET A 246 -20.96 24.59 12.22
C MET A 246 -21.91 23.40 12.40
N PRO A 247 -21.56 22.39 13.21
CA PRO A 247 -22.46 21.27 13.47
C PRO A 247 -23.66 21.71 14.34
N PRO A 248 -24.82 21.03 14.22
CA PRO A 248 -25.96 21.31 15.07
C PRO A 248 -25.61 21.06 16.55
N GLY A 249 -26.04 21.96 17.43
CA GLY A 249 -25.82 21.86 18.88
C GLY A 249 -24.53 22.51 19.40
N MET A 250 -23.71 23.10 18.52
CA MET A 250 -22.56 23.91 18.93
C MET A 250 -22.96 25.39 19.10
N THR A 251 -22.41 26.04 20.12
CA THR A 251 -22.64 27.48 20.35
C THR A 251 -21.78 28.33 19.40
N SER A 252 -22.25 29.54 19.09
CA SER A 252 -21.52 30.47 18.21
C SER A 252 -20.12 30.79 18.77
N ASP A 253 -20.00 31.01 20.08
CA ASP A 253 -18.74 31.38 20.72
C ASP A 253 -17.72 30.24 20.65
N GLU A 254 -18.15 29.00 20.91
CA GLU A 254 -17.28 27.83 20.78
C GLU A 254 -16.85 27.60 19.33
N TRP A 255 -17.77 27.80 18.38
CA TRP A 255 -17.48 27.66 16.97
C TRP A 255 -16.45 28.69 16.48
N GLN A 256 -16.60 29.95 16.89
CA GLN A 256 -15.66 31.02 16.55
C GLN A 256 -14.26 30.71 17.11
N LEU A 257 -14.17 30.24 18.36
CA LEU A 257 -12.90 29.88 18.97
C LEU A 257 -12.23 28.70 18.23
N LEU A 258 -13.00 27.68 17.84
CA LEU A 258 -12.50 26.55 17.05
C LEU A 258 -12.01 27.01 15.66
N CYS A 259 -12.78 27.87 14.98
CA CYS A 259 -12.40 28.42 13.68
C CYS A 259 -11.14 29.29 13.73
N GLN A 260 -10.96 30.07 14.80
CA GLN A 260 -9.76 30.87 15.02
C GLN A 260 -8.54 29.98 15.27
N ARG A 261 -8.68 28.98 16.16
CA ARG A 261 -7.61 28.00 16.42
C ARG A 261 -7.23 27.23 15.16
N ALA A 262 -8.20 26.84 14.34
CA ALA A 262 -7.96 26.19 13.06
C ALA A 262 -7.16 27.07 12.11
N GLN A 263 -7.51 28.35 12.00
CA GLN A 263 -6.77 29.29 11.17
C GLN A 263 -5.30 29.36 11.63
N THR A 264 -5.07 29.58 12.92
CA THR A 264 -3.71 29.63 13.50
C THR A 264 -2.92 28.34 13.27
N VAL A 265 -3.47 27.17 13.60
CA VAL A 265 -2.75 25.89 13.43
C VAL A 265 -2.40 25.65 11.97
N ILE A 266 -3.31 25.98 11.04
CA ILE A 266 -3.05 25.76 9.62
C ILE A 266 -2.00 26.75 9.10
N SER A 267 -2.13 28.05 9.40
CA SER A 267 -1.19 29.08 8.92
C SER A 267 0.20 28.97 9.53
N ASP A 268 0.29 28.62 10.82
CA ASP A 268 1.53 28.76 11.58
C ASP A 268 2.28 27.42 11.70
N GLU A 269 1.58 26.29 11.60
CA GLU A 269 2.18 24.96 11.80
C GLU A 269 2.11 24.10 10.51
N VAL A 270 0.92 23.91 9.93
CA VAL A 270 0.73 22.98 8.81
C VAL A 270 1.34 23.50 7.50
N VAL A 271 0.97 24.72 7.09
CA VAL A 271 1.43 25.31 5.83
C VAL A 271 2.96 25.47 5.82
N PRO A 272 3.62 26.03 6.85
CA PRO A 272 5.07 26.16 6.87
C PRO A 272 5.79 24.82 6.82
N ALA A 273 5.29 23.79 7.52
CA ALA A 273 5.87 22.46 7.48
C ALA A 273 5.85 21.88 6.05
N LEU A 274 4.69 21.91 5.39
CA LEU A 274 4.53 21.42 4.02
C LEU A 274 5.36 22.22 3.01
N SER A 275 5.38 23.55 3.13
CA SER A 275 6.21 24.42 2.30
C SER A 275 7.70 24.11 2.46
N SER A 276 8.18 23.86 3.68
CA SER A 276 9.59 23.52 3.91
C SER A 276 10.00 22.20 3.24
N LEU A 277 9.11 21.21 3.25
CA LEU A 277 9.36 19.94 2.57
C LEU A 277 9.31 20.10 1.05
N SER A 278 8.36 20.88 0.54
CA SER A 278 8.28 21.21 -0.90
C SER A 278 9.54 21.91 -1.38
N GLN A 279 10.04 22.89 -0.62
CA GLN A 279 11.29 23.59 -0.92
C GLN A 279 12.49 22.64 -0.92
N TYR A 280 12.61 21.79 0.09
CA TYR A 280 13.67 20.75 0.12
C TYR A 280 13.58 19.82 -1.09
N LEU A 281 12.36 19.41 -1.49
CA LEU A 281 12.15 18.57 -2.66
C LEU A 281 12.66 19.28 -3.93
N GLU A 282 12.25 20.53 -4.15
CA GLU A 282 12.61 21.31 -5.32
C GLU A 282 14.11 21.64 -5.39
N GLU A 283 14.69 22.13 -4.30
CA GLU A 283 16.04 22.69 -4.30
C GLU A 283 17.14 21.63 -4.08
N SER A 284 16.84 20.54 -3.36
CA SER A 284 17.86 19.58 -2.90
C SER A 284 17.61 18.15 -3.38
N TYR A 285 16.38 17.64 -3.30
CA TYR A 285 16.11 16.23 -3.58
C TYR A 285 15.93 15.92 -5.08
N ILE A 286 15.07 16.68 -5.78
CA ILE A 286 14.76 16.48 -7.20
C ILE A 286 15.99 16.67 -8.09
N PRO A 287 16.89 17.65 -7.87
CA PRO A 287 18.11 17.78 -8.68
C PRO A 287 19.06 16.58 -8.60
N LEU A 288 18.96 15.76 -7.55
CA LEU A 288 19.73 14.51 -7.39
C LEU A 288 19.02 13.32 -8.04
N CYS A 289 17.72 13.42 -8.33
CA CYS A 289 16.94 12.34 -8.91
C CYS A 289 17.40 12.01 -10.33
N ARG A 290 17.26 10.74 -10.70
CA ARG A 290 17.77 10.22 -11.98
C ARG A 290 16.84 10.54 -13.15
N ASP A 291 17.39 10.61 -14.36
CA ASP A 291 16.61 10.68 -15.60
C ASP A 291 16.19 9.31 -16.12
N SER A 292 16.87 8.24 -15.68
CA SER A 292 16.57 6.87 -16.09
C SER A 292 15.24 6.38 -15.52
N PHE A 293 14.64 5.37 -16.16
CA PHE A 293 13.37 4.78 -15.75
C PHE A 293 13.56 3.41 -15.10
N GLY A 294 12.50 2.90 -14.45
CA GLY A 294 12.43 1.54 -13.94
C GLY A 294 13.06 1.35 -12.55
N ALA A 295 12.39 0.61 -11.68
CA ALA A 295 12.84 0.39 -10.29
C ALA A 295 14.12 -0.46 -10.19
N TYR A 296 14.51 -1.16 -11.26
CA TYR A 296 15.75 -1.96 -11.29
C TYR A 296 17.03 -1.13 -11.14
N MET A 297 16.95 0.19 -11.30
CA MET A 297 18.06 1.13 -11.11
C MET A 297 18.28 1.51 -9.65
N PHE A 298 17.40 1.10 -8.72
CA PHE A 298 17.67 1.26 -7.28
C PHE A 298 18.82 0.34 -6.85
N PRO A 299 19.49 0.63 -5.72
CA PRO A 299 20.59 -0.20 -5.21
C PRO A 299 20.24 -1.69 -5.08
N THR A 300 19.01 -1.99 -4.68
CA THR A 300 18.46 -3.35 -4.53
C THR A 300 17.66 -3.80 -5.76
N GLY A 301 17.79 -3.11 -6.90
CA GLY A 301 16.87 -3.09 -8.05
C GLY A 301 16.07 -4.35 -8.35
N SER A 302 16.73 -5.47 -8.70
CA SER A 302 16.03 -6.73 -9.02
C SER A 302 15.24 -7.30 -7.84
N ASP A 303 15.79 -7.20 -6.63
CA ASP A 303 15.12 -7.63 -5.41
C ASP A 303 13.95 -6.72 -5.07
N TYR A 304 14.12 -5.40 -5.23
CA TYR A 304 13.04 -4.42 -5.07
C TYR A 304 11.88 -4.74 -6.02
N TYR A 305 12.17 -4.94 -7.31
CA TYR A 305 11.13 -5.25 -8.29
C TYR A 305 10.50 -6.62 -8.04
N GLY A 306 11.29 -7.62 -7.65
CA GLY A 306 10.79 -8.93 -7.24
C GLY A 306 9.87 -8.87 -6.02
N HIS A 307 10.23 -8.06 -5.02
CA HIS A 307 9.39 -7.76 -3.87
C HIS A 307 8.06 -7.12 -4.31
N CYS A 308 8.11 -6.08 -5.15
CA CYS A 308 6.89 -5.46 -5.69
C CYS A 308 6.00 -6.44 -6.46
N ILE A 309 6.57 -7.35 -7.26
CA ILE A 309 5.79 -8.39 -7.95
C ILE A 309 5.04 -9.23 -6.92
N ARG A 310 5.74 -9.78 -5.92
CA ARG A 310 5.11 -10.63 -4.89
C ARG A 310 4.01 -9.88 -4.15
N GLN A 311 4.27 -8.64 -3.74
CA GLN A 311 3.30 -7.82 -3.00
C GLN A 311 2.03 -7.53 -3.79
N HIS A 312 2.13 -7.24 -5.09
CA HIS A 312 0.97 -6.81 -5.89
C HIS A 312 0.24 -7.96 -6.58
N THR A 313 0.90 -9.10 -6.78
CA THR A 313 0.36 -10.19 -7.61
C THR A 313 0.22 -11.52 -6.88
N THR A 314 0.81 -11.63 -5.67
CA THR A 314 0.92 -12.86 -4.87
C THR A 314 1.50 -14.08 -5.59
N THR A 315 2.02 -13.90 -6.81
CA THR A 315 2.61 -14.98 -7.59
C THR A 315 4.10 -15.15 -7.31
N GLY A 316 4.59 -16.38 -7.43
CA GLY A 316 6.01 -16.70 -7.43
C GLY A 316 6.70 -16.55 -8.80
N LYS A 317 6.01 -16.01 -9.82
CA LYS A 317 6.61 -15.82 -11.15
C LYS A 317 7.65 -14.71 -11.14
N SER A 318 8.72 -14.90 -11.92
CA SER A 318 9.72 -13.86 -12.15
C SER A 318 9.19 -12.76 -13.09
N ALA A 319 9.85 -11.60 -13.07
CA ALA A 319 9.58 -10.50 -14.00
C ALA A 319 9.58 -10.97 -15.47
N THR A 320 10.56 -11.79 -15.86
CA THR A 320 10.67 -12.35 -17.20
C THR A 320 9.49 -13.26 -17.54
N GLN A 321 9.07 -14.12 -16.61
CA GLN A 321 7.91 -15.00 -16.82
C GLN A 321 6.62 -14.20 -16.98
N ILE A 322 6.45 -13.14 -16.20
CA ILE A 322 5.29 -12.23 -16.29
C ILE A 322 5.33 -11.46 -17.61
N HIS A 323 6.49 -10.94 -18.03
CA HIS A 323 6.61 -10.24 -19.30
C HIS A 323 6.26 -11.13 -20.49
N GLN A 324 6.80 -12.36 -20.52
CA GLN A 324 6.51 -13.32 -21.57
C GLN A 324 5.03 -13.75 -21.58
N LEU A 325 4.42 -13.90 -20.40
CA LEU A 325 2.97 -14.13 -20.31
C LEU A 325 2.19 -12.95 -20.89
N GLY A 326 2.57 -11.72 -20.54
CA GLY A 326 1.95 -10.50 -21.06
C GLY A 326 2.01 -10.41 -22.58
N LEU A 327 3.16 -10.70 -23.20
CA LEU A 327 3.30 -10.71 -24.66
C LEU A 327 2.36 -11.72 -25.32
N ARG A 328 2.23 -12.92 -24.75
CA ARG A 328 1.29 -13.94 -25.26
C ARG A 328 -0.16 -13.50 -25.10
N GLU A 329 -0.53 -12.95 -23.95
CA GLU A 329 -1.90 -12.47 -23.71
C GLU A 329 -2.26 -11.28 -24.59
N VAL A 330 -1.34 -10.34 -24.84
CA VAL A 330 -1.54 -9.24 -25.79
C VAL A 330 -1.81 -9.77 -27.20
N ALA A 331 -1.01 -10.74 -27.66
CA ALA A 331 -1.22 -11.36 -28.97
C ALA A 331 -2.57 -12.09 -29.04
N ARG A 332 -2.90 -12.89 -28.02
CA ARG A 332 -4.16 -13.64 -27.94
C ARG A 332 -5.38 -12.71 -27.97
N ILE A 333 -5.40 -11.68 -27.12
CA ILE A 333 -6.51 -10.72 -27.03
C ILE A 333 -6.62 -9.91 -28.33
N ARG A 334 -5.50 -9.50 -28.92
CA ARG A 334 -5.52 -8.78 -30.20
C ARG A 334 -6.10 -9.62 -31.33
N SER A 335 -5.82 -10.93 -31.37
CA SER A 335 -6.45 -11.84 -32.34
C SER A 335 -7.97 -11.90 -32.16
N GLN A 336 -8.44 -12.04 -30.92
CA GLN A 336 -9.88 -12.06 -30.62
C GLN A 336 -10.57 -10.73 -31.00
N MET A 337 -9.91 -9.59 -30.78
CA MET A 337 -10.44 -8.31 -31.23
C MET A 337 -10.55 -8.23 -32.76
N GLN A 338 -9.60 -8.81 -33.50
CA GLN A 338 -9.67 -8.86 -34.97
C GLN A 338 -10.82 -9.73 -35.47
N GLU A 339 -11.12 -10.83 -34.77
CA GLU A 339 -12.30 -11.66 -35.08
C GLU A 339 -13.59 -10.86 -34.89
N ILE A 340 -13.71 -10.12 -33.80
CA ILE A 340 -14.88 -9.26 -33.53
C ILE A 340 -15.01 -8.15 -34.59
N ILE A 341 -13.91 -7.49 -34.99
CA ILE A 341 -13.93 -6.45 -36.04
C ILE A 341 -14.51 -6.99 -37.34
N LYS A 342 -14.18 -8.24 -37.70
CA LYS A 342 -14.73 -8.92 -38.88
C LYS A 342 -16.20 -9.27 -38.69
N GLU A 343 -16.58 -9.76 -37.51
CA GLU A 343 -17.97 -10.13 -37.20
C GLU A 343 -18.93 -8.95 -37.28
N VAL A 344 -18.48 -7.76 -36.83
CA VAL A 344 -19.29 -6.52 -36.92
C VAL A 344 -19.15 -5.82 -38.27
N GLU A 345 -18.48 -6.46 -39.25
CA GLU A 345 -18.32 -5.98 -40.62
C GLU A 345 -17.76 -4.54 -40.69
N PHE A 346 -16.84 -4.19 -39.80
CA PHE A 346 -16.27 -2.84 -39.77
C PHE A 346 -15.21 -2.64 -40.86
N ASP A 347 -15.41 -1.62 -41.68
CA ASP A 347 -14.47 -1.21 -42.72
C ASP A 347 -13.30 -0.39 -42.15
N GLY A 348 -12.09 -0.94 -42.19
CA GLY A 348 -10.86 -0.26 -41.82
C GLY A 348 -9.87 -1.14 -41.07
N ASP A 349 -8.75 -0.55 -40.65
CA ASP A 349 -7.78 -1.25 -39.82
C ASP A 349 -8.13 -1.18 -38.32
N PHE A 350 -7.36 -1.88 -37.50
CA PHE A 350 -7.53 -1.86 -36.04
C PHE A 350 -7.48 -0.44 -35.45
N GLY A 351 -6.62 0.43 -35.99
CA GLY A 351 -6.49 1.80 -35.52
C GLY A 351 -7.75 2.61 -35.81
N ALA A 352 -8.32 2.45 -37.00
CA ALA A 352 -9.59 3.04 -37.40
C ALA A 352 -10.74 2.53 -36.52
N PHE A 353 -10.79 1.23 -36.23
CA PHE A 353 -11.80 0.66 -35.33
C PHE A 353 -11.71 1.23 -33.92
N VAL A 354 -10.50 1.29 -33.34
CA VAL A 354 -10.30 1.90 -32.00
C VAL A 354 -10.63 3.40 -32.02
N ALA A 355 -10.34 4.11 -33.11
CA ALA A 355 -10.71 5.51 -33.25
C ALA A 355 -12.23 5.69 -33.36
N HIS A 356 -12.93 4.81 -34.06
CA HIS A 356 -14.39 4.79 -34.15
C HIS A 356 -15.01 4.56 -32.76
N LEU A 357 -14.60 3.51 -32.03
CA LEU A 357 -15.08 3.24 -30.66
C LEU A 357 -14.86 4.42 -29.69
N ARG A 358 -13.80 5.21 -29.89
CA ARG A 358 -13.46 6.35 -29.03
C ARG A 358 -14.16 7.65 -29.39
N ASN A 359 -14.70 7.79 -30.60
CA ASN A 359 -15.17 9.10 -31.09
C ASN A 359 -16.60 9.07 -31.60
N SER A 360 -17.15 7.90 -31.95
CA SER A 360 -18.52 7.81 -32.45
C SER A 360 -19.52 8.14 -31.35
N PRO A 361 -20.44 9.09 -31.59
CA PRO A 361 -21.45 9.50 -30.61
C PRO A 361 -22.34 8.35 -30.11
N GLU A 362 -22.50 7.28 -30.90
CA GLU A 362 -23.32 6.11 -30.54
C GLU A 362 -22.82 5.35 -29.30
N PHE A 363 -21.55 5.50 -28.92
CA PHE A 363 -20.98 4.89 -27.71
C PHE A 363 -21.04 5.80 -26.48
N TYR A 364 -21.67 6.97 -26.59
CA TYR A 364 -21.76 7.96 -25.53
C TYR A 364 -23.20 8.26 -25.15
N HIS A 365 -23.46 8.36 -23.85
CA HIS A 365 -24.71 8.91 -23.37
C HIS A 365 -24.75 10.43 -23.59
N PRO A 366 -25.91 11.00 -23.93
CA PRO A 366 -26.06 12.43 -24.21
C PRO A 366 -26.01 13.30 -22.94
N SER A 367 -26.15 12.72 -21.74
CA SER A 367 -26.08 13.43 -20.47
C SER A 367 -25.48 12.58 -19.35
N SER A 368 -24.99 13.24 -18.30
CA SER A 368 -24.50 12.57 -17.08
C SER A 368 -25.60 11.78 -16.37
N GLU A 369 -26.84 12.26 -16.39
CA GLU A 369 -27.99 11.56 -15.82
C GLU A 369 -28.27 10.25 -16.56
N GLU A 370 -28.25 10.29 -17.90
CA GLU A 370 -28.44 9.09 -18.71
C GLU A 370 -27.29 8.10 -18.55
N LEU A 371 -26.05 8.58 -18.45
CA LEU A 371 -24.89 7.76 -18.15
C LEU A 371 -25.07 7.03 -16.81
N LEU A 372 -25.46 7.76 -15.77
CA LEU A 372 -25.68 7.20 -14.43
C LEU A 372 -26.83 6.18 -14.44
N LYS A 373 -27.91 6.46 -15.18
CA LYS A 373 -29.02 5.52 -15.39
C LYS A 373 -28.55 4.26 -16.11
N GLY A 374 -27.73 4.40 -17.15
CA GLY A 374 -27.14 3.28 -17.89
C GLY A 374 -26.31 2.36 -17.01
N TYR A 375 -25.42 2.92 -16.18
CA TYR A 375 -24.66 2.12 -15.21
C TYR A 375 -25.56 1.40 -14.19
N ARG A 376 -26.59 2.08 -13.68
CA ARG A 376 -27.56 1.48 -12.75
C ARG A 376 -28.34 0.32 -13.37
N ASP A 377 -28.74 0.45 -14.64
CA ASP A 377 -29.40 -0.61 -15.40
C ASP A 377 -28.50 -1.85 -15.57
N ILE A 378 -27.24 -1.64 -15.98
CA ILE A 378 -26.26 -2.73 -16.15
C ILE A 378 -26.10 -3.51 -14.84
N CYS A 379 -25.98 -2.82 -13.70
CA CYS A 379 -25.90 -3.45 -12.39
C CYS A 379 -27.15 -4.30 -12.07
N LYS A 380 -28.36 -3.80 -12.37
CA LYS A 380 -29.61 -4.55 -12.11
C LYS A 380 -29.75 -5.77 -13.01
N ARG A 381 -29.33 -5.68 -14.28
CA ARG A 381 -29.28 -6.85 -15.17
C ARG A 381 -28.27 -7.89 -14.71
N ALA A 382 -27.12 -7.45 -14.18
CA ALA A 382 -26.14 -8.33 -13.57
C ALA A 382 -26.68 -9.03 -12.32
N ASP A 383 -27.37 -8.29 -11.43
CA ASP A 383 -27.98 -8.83 -10.19
C ASP A 383 -28.87 -10.04 -10.48
N ALA A 384 -29.65 -10.00 -11.56
CA ALA A 384 -30.52 -11.10 -11.97
C ALA A 384 -29.77 -12.38 -12.38
N ARG A 385 -28.49 -12.26 -12.80
CA ARG A 385 -27.64 -13.39 -13.24
C ARG A 385 -26.72 -13.91 -12.14
N LEU A 386 -26.51 -13.15 -11.06
CA LEU A 386 -25.61 -13.57 -9.98
C LEU A 386 -26.03 -14.90 -9.33
N PRO A 387 -27.32 -15.18 -9.05
CA PRO A 387 -27.72 -16.47 -8.47
C PRO A 387 -27.39 -17.68 -9.34
N ASP A 388 -27.34 -17.51 -10.66
CA ASP A 388 -27.01 -18.59 -11.61
C ASP A 388 -25.53 -19.02 -11.50
N LEU A 389 -24.66 -18.11 -11.03
CA LEU A 389 -23.20 -18.31 -10.99
C LEU A 389 -22.66 -18.49 -9.57
N PHE A 390 -23.37 -17.99 -8.55
CA PHE A 390 -22.90 -17.95 -7.16
C PHE A 390 -23.94 -18.49 -6.19
N GLY A 391 -23.57 -19.54 -5.45
CA GLY A 391 -24.48 -20.17 -4.48
C GLY A 391 -24.78 -19.33 -3.22
N LYS A 392 -23.89 -18.39 -2.85
CA LYS A 392 -24.08 -17.54 -1.66
C LYS A 392 -23.78 -16.09 -2.00
N LEU A 393 -24.81 -15.24 -1.88
CA LEU A 393 -24.72 -13.81 -2.11
C LEU A 393 -24.65 -13.04 -0.78
N PRO A 394 -23.86 -11.95 -0.70
CA PRO A 394 -23.83 -11.09 0.47
C PRO A 394 -25.17 -10.38 0.68
N ARG A 395 -25.54 -10.13 1.95
CA ARG A 395 -26.76 -9.38 2.31
C ARG A 395 -26.63 -7.87 2.11
N ALA A 396 -25.39 -7.37 2.10
CA ALA A 396 -25.13 -5.94 1.93
C ALA A 396 -25.49 -5.53 0.48
N PRO A 397 -26.42 -4.57 0.28
CA PRO A 397 -26.72 -4.07 -1.06
C PRO A 397 -25.57 -3.18 -1.56
N TYR A 398 -25.50 -3.02 -2.88
CA TYR A 398 -24.65 -2.02 -3.51
C TYR A 398 -25.49 -1.13 -4.45
N GLY A 399 -24.93 0.02 -4.81
CA GLY A 399 -25.57 0.95 -5.74
C GLY A 399 -24.54 1.85 -6.43
N VAL A 400 -24.96 2.47 -7.52
CA VAL A 400 -24.14 3.40 -8.30
C VAL A 400 -24.53 4.83 -7.95
N ARG A 401 -23.53 5.61 -7.53
CA ARG A 401 -23.62 7.04 -7.27
C ARG A 401 -22.61 7.78 -8.12
N GLU A 402 -22.90 9.05 -8.39
CA GLU A 402 -21.95 9.96 -9.03
C GLU A 402 -20.72 10.17 -8.13
N ILE A 403 -19.55 10.30 -8.75
CA ILE A 403 -18.33 10.69 -8.05
C ILE A 403 -18.49 12.16 -7.63
N PRO A 404 -18.31 12.53 -6.35
CA PRO A 404 -18.40 13.92 -5.93
C PRO A 404 -17.51 14.84 -6.77
N ALA A 405 -17.99 16.04 -7.12
CA ALA A 405 -17.28 16.94 -8.04
C ALA A 405 -15.85 17.31 -7.60
N HIS A 406 -15.57 17.32 -6.30
CA HIS A 406 -14.24 17.60 -5.75
C HIS A 406 -13.26 16.41 -5.80
N GLU A 407 -13.75 15.22 -6.16
CA GLU A 407 -12.95 13.99 -6.33
C GLU A 407 -12.79 13.60 -7.82
N ALA A 408 -13.48 14.30 -8.73
CA ALA A 408 -13.40 14.03 -10.16
C ALA A 408 -12.01 14.41 -10.72
N PRO A 409 -11.41 13.57 -11.58
CA PRO A 409 -10.05 13.76 -12.12
C PRO A 409 -9.93 14.89 -13.15
#